data_AF-A0A7V6XKU2-F1
#
_entry.id   AF-A0A7V6XKU2-F1
#
_cell.length_a   1.000
_cell.length_b   1.000
_cell.length_c   1.000
_cell.angle_alpha   90.00
_cell.angle_beta   90.00
_cell.angle_gamma   90.00
#
_symmetry.space_group_name_H-M   'P 1'
#
loop_
_entity.id
_entity.type
_entity.pdbx_description
1 polymer ?
#
loop_
_entity_poly.entity_id
_entity_poly.type
_entity_poly.pdbx_seq_one_letter_code
_entity_poly.pdbx_strand_id
1 'polypeptide(L)' 'MEELFTPIANLGFPIVVSIYLLVRVEGKLGKLTDSINELSRVLSQNFGS' A
#
# COMPACT_ATOMS: atom_id res chain seq x y z
N MET A 1 29.67 11.35 -17.04
CA MET A 1 29.13 11.08 -15.69
C MET A 1 28.06 12.09 -15.32
N GLU A 2 28.30 13.40 -15.43
CA GLU A 2 27.27 14.45 -15.17
C GLU A 2 25.95 14.25 -15.95
N GLU A 3 26.00 13.85 -17.23
CA GLU A 3 24.79 13.64 -18.03
C GLU A 3 23.90 12.48 -17.56
N LEU A 4 24.46 11.49 -16.84
CA LEU A 4 23.68 10.40 -16.24
C LEU A 4 23.04 10.81 -14.91
N PHE A 5 23.60 11.81 -14.21
CA PHE A 5 23.08 12.27 -12.92
C PHE A 5 21.87 13.18 -13.07
N THR A 6 21.76 13.98 -14.14
CA THR A 6 20.62 14.89 -14.35
C THR A 6 19.27 14.17 -14.45
N PRO A 7 19.12 13.07 -15.22
CA PRO A 7 17.88 12.29 -15.23
C PRO A 7 17.59 11.60 -13.90
N ILE A 8 18.63 11.11 -13.20
CA ILE A 8 18.49 10.50 -11.87
C ILE A 8 18.03 11.55 -10.84
N ALA A 9 18.51 12.79 -10.92
CA ALA A 9 18.06 13.88 -10.05
C ALA A 9 16.61 14.26 -10.34
N ASN A 10 16.21 14.31 -11.61
CA ASN A 10 14.85 14.69 -12.01
C ASN A 10 13.80 13.59 -11.80
N LEU A 11 14.18 12.31 -11.95
CA LEU A 11 13.28 11.16 -11.82
C LEU A 11 13.40 10.45 -10.47
N GLY A 12 14.51 10.64 -9.73
CA GLY A 12 14.75 10.00 -8.45
C GLY A 12 13.71 10.39 -7.39
N PHE A 13 13.33 11.66 -7.32
CA PHE A 13 12.29 12.11 -6.40
C PHE A 13 10.91 11.48 -6.72
N PRO A 14 10.38 11.56 -7.96
CA PRO A 14 9.16 10.85 -8.33
C PRO A 14 9.20 9.34 -8.07
N ILE A 15 10.34 8.68 -8.30
CA ILE A 15 10.51 7.24 -8.07
C ILE A 15 10.39 6.92 -6.58
N VAL A 16 11.12 7.63 -5.72
CA VAL A 16 11.07 7.41 -4.25
C VAL A 16 9.67 7.65 -3.71
N VAL A 17 8.99 8.72 -4.16
CA VAL A 17 7.60 9.00 -3.79
C VAL A 17 6.69 7.86 -4.24
N SER A 18 6.84 7.36 -5.46
CA SER A 18 6.03 6.26 -5.98
C SER A 18 6.23 4.98 -5.17
N ILE A 19 7.47 4.62 -4.84
CA ILE A 19 7.78 3.46 -4.00
C ILE A 19 7.15 3.62 -2.61
N TYR A 20 7.31 4.78 -1.98
CA TYR A 20 6.69 5.07 -0.69
C TYR A 20 5.16 4.92 -0.74
N LEU A 21 4.53 5.47 -1.78
CA LEU A 21 3.08 5.38 -1.96
C LEU A 21 2.63 3.94 -2.19
N LEU A 22 3.35 3.15 -2.99
CA LEU A 22 3.05 1.73 -3.23
C LEU A 22 3.06 0.93 -1.92
N VAL A 23 4.16 1.02 -1.15
CA VAL A 23 4.27 0.35 0.15
C VAL A 23 3.16 0.83 1.11
N ARG A 24 2.87 2.13 1.10
CA ARG A 24 1.81 2.70 1.94
C ARG A 24 0.42 2.18 1.58
N VAL A 25 0.12 2.02 0.29
CA VAL A 25 -1.15 1.52 -0.23
C VAL A 25 -1.28 0.03 0.05
N GLU A 26 -0.24 -0.76 -0.17
CA GLU A 26 -0.20 -2.19 0.16
C GLU A 26 -0.56 -2.42 1.64
N GLY A 27 0.04 -1.64 2.54
CA GLY A 27 -0.29 -1.69 3.96
C GLY A 27 -1.73 -1.27 4.30
N LYS A 28 -2.38 -0.41 3.50
CA LYS A 28 -3.81 -0.10 3.68
C LYS A 28 -4.70 -1.24 3.17
N LEU A 29 -4.34 -1.84 2.05
CA LEU A 29 -5.07 -2.97 1.47
C LEU A 29 -5.08 -4.17 2.41
N GLY A 30 -3.92 -4.52 3.00
CA GLY A 30 -3.85 -5.58 4.01
C GLY A 30 -4.78 -5.33 5.21
N LYS A 31 -4.75 -4.11 5.77
CA LYS A 31 -5.66 -3.73 6.88
C LYS A 31 -7.14 -3.78 6.50
N LEU A 32 -7.47 -3.44 5.26
CA LEU A 32 -8.83 -3.54 4.75
C LEU A 32 -9.27 -5.00 4.66
N THR A 33 -8.41 -5.88 4.14
CA THR A 33 -8.65 -7.33 4.13
C THR A 33 -8.88 -7.86 5.54
N ASP A 34 -8.04 -7.48 6.51
CA ASP A 34 -8.22 -7.89 7.92
C ASP A 34 -9.56 -7.41 8.48
N SER A 35 -9.94 -6.17 8.18
CA SER A 35 -11.21 -5.58 8.64
C SER A 35 -12.43 -6.31 8.05
N ILE A 36 -12.37 -6.70 6.77
CA ILE A 36 -13.43 -7.47 6.10
C ILE A 36 -13.54 -8.89 6.69
N ASN A 37 -12.41 -9.53 6.96
CA ASN A 37 -12.37 -10.87 7.56
C ASN A 37 -12.94 -10.84 8.98
N GLU A 38 -12.57 -9.83 9.77
CA GLU A 38 -13.10 -9.65 11.11
C GLU A 38 -14.61 -9.38 11.09
N LEU A 39 -15.07 -8.52 10.19
CA LEU A 39 -16.51 -8.29 10.02
C LEU A 39 -17.24 -9.59 9.65
N SER A 40 -16.71 -10.36 8.71
CA SER A 40 -17.27 -11.65 8.29
C SER A 40 -17.34 -12.63 9.46
N ARG A 41 -16.28 -12.70 10.27
CA ARG A 41 -16.21 -13.53 11.49
C ARG A 41 -17.29 -13.12 12.49
N VAL A 42 -17.40 -11.83 12.78
CA VAL A 42 -18.42 -11.29 13.71
C VAL A 42 -19.83 -11.61 13.20
N LEU A 43 -20.10 -11.45 11.91
CA LEU A 43 -21.40 -11.77 11.34
C LEU A 43 -21.72 -13.27 11.45
N SER A 44 -20.78 -14.15 11.10
CA SER A 44 -20.96 -15.60 11.25
C SER A 44 -21.18 -16.02 12.71
N GLN A 45 -20.50 -15.39 13.67
CA GLN A 45 -20.67 -15.68 15.09
C GLN A 45 -22.01 -15.20 15.65
N ASN A 46 -22.52 -14.04 15.21
CA ASN A 46 -23.73 -13.43 15.76
C ASN A 46 -25.01 -13.86 15.06
N PHE A 47 -24.94 -14.24 13.78
CA PHE A 47 -26.12 -14.54 12.95
C PHE A 47 -26.10 -15.95 12.34
N GLY A 48 -25.00 -16.70 12.46
CA GLY A 48 -24.87 -18.08 11.96
C GLY A 48 -25.31 -19.14 12.97
N SER A 49 -26.44 -18.90 13.65
CA SER A 49 -27.20 -19.90 14.43
C SER A 49 -28.46 -20.30 13.68
#